data_AF-A0A536Z363-F1
#
_entry.id   AF-A0A536Z363-F1
#
_cell.length_a   1.000
_cell.length_b   1.000
_cell.length_c   1.000
_cell.angle_alpha   90.00
_cell.angle_beta   90.00
_cell.angle_gamma   90.00
#
_symmetry.space_group_name_H-M   'P 1'
#
loop_
_entity.id
_entity.type
_entity.pdbx_description
1 polymer ?
#
loop_
_entity_poly.entity_id
_entity_poly.type
_entity_poly.pdbx_seq_one_letter_code
_entity_poly.pdbx_strand_id
1 'polypeptide(L)' 'SEAGEVLAGRVIEMMRAAGIPNGLSDLGFGDSDIDALALGAEPQWRVIRNAPKDVTRDDLRSLFSAAMRYW' A
#
# COMPACT_ATOMS: atom_id res chain seq x y z
N SER A 1 14.38 5.58 10.58
CA SER A 1 15.43 4.83 9.86
C SER A 1 15.58 5.45 8.47
N GLU A 2 16.53 6.35 8.31
CA GLU A 2 16.77 7.15 7.09
C GLU A 2 16.86 6.31 5.80
N ALA A 3 17.51 5.13 5.86
CA ALA A 3 17.64 4.24 4.71
C ALA A 3 16.29 3.79 4.11
N GLY A 4 15.25 3.63 4.94
CA GLY A 4 13.92 3.25 4.48
C GLY A 4 13.22 4.38 3.70
N GLU A 5 13.36 5.62 4.18
CA GLU A 5 12.81 6.81 3.51
C GLU A 5 13.51 7.09 2.19
N VAL A 6 14.85 6.97 2.16
CA VAL A 6 15.66 7.09 0.93
C VAL A 6 15.24 6.05 -0.11
N LEU A 7 15.06 4.79 0.30
CA LEU A 7 14.62 3.73 -0.61
C LEU A 7 13.20 4.00 -1.13
N ALA A 8 12.27 4.38 -0.25
CA ALA A 8 10.89 4.69 -0.64
C ALA A 8 10.83 5.84 -1.66
N GLY A 9 11.61 6.91 -1.42
CA GLY A 9 11.74 8.02 -2.36
C GLY A 9 12.22 7.57 -3.74
N ARG A 10 13.23 6.71 -3.80
CA ARG A 10 13.73 6.20 -5.08
C ARG A 10 12.71 5.32 -5.81
N VAL A 11 11.92 4.53 -5.09
CA VAL A 11 10.82 3.75 -5.69
C VAL A 11 9.75 4.67 -6.27
N ILE A 12 9.38 5.74 -5.55
CA ILE A 12 8.42 6.75 -6.04
C ILE A 12 8.92 7.43 -7.32
N GLU A 13 10.21 7.79 -7.39
CA GLU A 13 10.80 8.34 -8.62
C GLU A 13 10.68 7.38 -9.81
N MET A 14 10.93 6.09 -9.60
CA MET A 14 10.78 5.07 -10.65
C MET A 14 9.33 4.89 -11.08
N MET A 15 8.38 4.90 -10.14
CA MET A 15 6.94 4.84 -10.43
C MET A 15 6.50 6.02 -11.30
N ARG A 16 6.91 7.24 -10.94
CA ARG A 16 6.64 8.46 -11.73
C ARG A 16 7.24 8.36 -13.14
N ALA A 17 8.49 7.91 -13.26
CA ALA A 17 9.17 7.76 -14.54
C ALA A 17 8.50 6.71 -15.46
N ALA A 18 7.90 5.68 -14.87
CA ALA A 18 7.13 4.65 -15.58
C ALA A 18 5.68 5.04 -15.87
N GLY A 19 5.21 6.23 -15.44
CA GLY A 19 3.84 6.68 -15.64
C GLY A 19 2.81 5.93 -14.80
N ILE A 20 3.21 5.36 -13.66
CA ILE A 20 2.30 4.69 -12.73
C ILE A 20 1.40 5.74 -12.03
N PRO A 21 0.09 5.48 -11.88
CA PRO A 21 -0.82 6.35 -11.14
C PRO A 21 -0.35 6.63 -9.70
N ASN A 22 -0.69 7.79 -9.16
CA ASN A 22 -0.29 8.23 -7.83
C ASN A 22 -1.17 7.62 -6.74
N GLY A 23 -1.09 6.30 -6.60
CA GLY A 23 -1.87 5.55 -5.63
C GLY A 23 -3.28 5.19 -6.13
N LEU A 24 -4.05 4.63 -5.22
CA LEU A 24 -5.35 4.04 -5.51
C LEU A 24 -6.42 5.07 -5.86
N SER A 25 -6.28 6.33 -5.42
CA SER A 25 -7.23 7.39 -5.75
C SER A 25 -7.27 7.71 -7.24
N ASP A 26 -6.13 7.66 -7.93
CA ASP A 26 -6.09 7.84 -9.39
C ASP A 26 -6.72 6.67 -10.15
N LEU A 27 -6.97 5.54 -9.48
CA LEU A 27 -7.69 4.38 -9.99
C LEU A 27 -9.18 4.39 -9.63
N GLY A 28 -9.65 5.42 -8.92
CA GLY A 28 -11.05 5.59 -8.53
C GLY A 28 -11.45 5.02 -7.18
N PHE A 29 -10.50 4.55 -6.36
CA PHE A 29 -10.77 4.14 -4.98
C PHE A 29 -10.73 5.35 -4.02
N GLY A 30 -11.48 5.26 -2.94
CA GLY A 30 -11.46 6.24 -1.87
C GLY A 30 -11.39 5.61 -0.48
N ASP A 31 -11.39 6.47 0.54
CA ASP A 31 -11.31 6.05 1.95
C ASP A 31 -12.47 5.12 2.34
N SER A 32 -13.63 5.26 1.69
CA SER A 32 -14.79 4.37 1.88
C SER A 32 -14.52 2.91 1.49
N ASP A 33 -13.51 2.66 0.64
CA ASP A 33 -13.18 1.32 0.15
C ASP A 33 -12.16 0.59 1.05
N ILE A 34 -11.53 1.29 1.99
CA ILE A 34 -10.41 0.75 2.80
C ILE A 34 -10.82 -0.53 3.54
N ASP A 35 -12.01 -0.53 4.15
CA ASP A 35 -12.50 -1.71 4.87
C ASP A 35 -12.75 -2.89 3.93
N ALA A 36 -13.32 -2.63 2.75
CA ALA A 36 -13.58 -3.66 1.75
C ALA A 36 -12.28 -4.22 1.16
N LEU A 37 -11.28 -3.38 0.92
CA LEU A 37 -9.95 -3.77 0.45
C LEU A 37 -9.20 -4.62 1.49
N ALA A 38 -9.23 -4.21 2.76
CA ALA A 38 -8.58 -4.96 3.85
C ALA A 38 -9.24 -6.34 4.06
N LEU A 39 -10.57 -6.40 4.03
CA LEU A 39 -11.32 -7.67 4.10
C LEU A 39 -11.08 -8.54 2.84
N GLY A 40 -11.04 -7.93 1.66
CA GLY A 40 -10.82 -8.61 0.39
C GLY A 40 -9.42 -9.23 0.26
N ALA A 41 -8.46 -8.80 1.09
CA ALA A 41 -7.11 -9.35 1.14
C ALA A 41 -6.99 -10.65 1.96
N GLU A 42 -8.01 -11.03 2.74
CA GLU A 42 -7.95 -12.22 3.60
C GLU A 42 -7.67 -13.56 2.88
N PRO A 43 -8.19 -13.81 1.66
CA PRO A 43 -7.80 -15.00 0.90
C PRO A 43 -6.29 -15.11 0.66
N GLN A 44 -5.55 -13.99 0.76
CA GLN A 44 -4.09 -13.91 0.61
C GLN A 44 -3.32 -14.06 1.93
N TRP A 45 -3.96 -14.38 3.06
CA TRP A 45 -3.26 -14.46 4.36
C TRP A 45 -2.03 -15.36 4.35
N ARG A 46 -2.07 -16.47 3.60
CA ARG A 46 -0.93 -17.37 3.49
C ARG A 46 0.31 -16.68 2.92
N VAL A 47 0.16 -15.83 1.90
CA VAL A 47 1.31 -15.11 1.31
C VAL A 47 1.65 -13.86 2.10
N ILE A 48 0.66 -13.16 2.68
CA ILE A 48 0.88 -12.00 3.56
C ILE A 48 1.74 -12.38 4.77
N ARG A 49 1.59 -13.60 5.30
CA ARG A 49 2.41 -14.15 6.40
C ARG A 49 3.88 -14.38 6.05
N ASN A 50 4.29 -14.19 4.80
CA ASN A 50 5.72 -14.17 4.44
C ASN A 50 6.40 -12.84 4.80
N ALA A 51 5.63 -11.81 5.19
CA ALA A 51 6.19 -10.55 5.67
C ALA A 51 7.11 -10.79 6.88
N PRO A 52 8.17 -9.98 7.06
CA PRO A 52 9.11 -10.12 8.17
C PRO A 52 8.50 -9.73 9.54
N LYS A 53 7.23 -9.35 9.57
CA LYS A 53 6.46 -9.00 10.76
C LYS A 53 5.07 -9.60 10.66
N ASP A 54 4.43 -9.83 11.81
CA ASP A 54 3.02 -10.16 11.83
C ASP A 54 2.19 -9.02 11.23
N VAL A 55 1.17 -9.39 10.45
CA VAL A 55 0.28 -8.45 9.77
C VAL A 55 -1.15 -8.71 10.22
N THR A 56 -1.78 -7.67 10.73
CA THR A 56 -3.19 -7.67 11.14
C THR A 56 -4.08 -7.04 10.07
N ARG A 57 -5.41 -7.14 10.22
CA ARG A 57 -6.36 -6.42 9.34
C ARG A 57 -6.19 -4.89 9.47
N ASP A 58 -5.84 -4.38 10.64
CA ASP A 58 -5.61 -2.95 10.87
C ASP A 58 -4.32 -2.45 10.22
N ASP A 59 -3.29 -3.29 10.13
CA ASP A 59 -2.10 -3.00 9.33
C ASP A 59 -2.46 -2.87 7.84
N LEU A 60 -3.34 -3.74 7.33
CA LEU A 60 -3.80 -3.66 5.94
C LEU A 60 -4.65 -2.41 5.69
N ARG A 61 -5.53 -2.03 6.63
CA ARG A 61 -6.26 -0.75 6.56
C ARG A 61 -5.32 0.43 6.47
N SER A 62 -4.31 0.47 7.35
CA SER A 62 -3.30 1.52 7.39
C SER A 62 -2.49 1.56 6.09
N LEU A 63 -2.13 0.39 5.56
CA LEU A 63 -1.43 0.26 4.28
C LEU A 63 -2.28 0.81 3.12
N PHE A 64 -3.55 0.42 3.01
CA PHE A 64 -4.44 0.91 1.96
C PHE A 64 -4.72 2.41 2.07
N SER A 65 -4.85 2.93 3.29
CA SER A 65 -4.96 4.37 3.54
C SER A 65 -3.73 5.12 3.03
N ALA A 66 -2.52 4.66 3.38
CA ALA A 66 -1.27 5.25 2.89
C ALA A 66 -1.08 5.09 1.38
N ALA A 67 -1.71 4.07 0.78
CA ALA A 67 -1.67 3.80 -0.65
C ALA A 67 -2.64 4.65 -1.48
N MET A 68 -3.53 5.44 -0.86
CA MET A 68 -4.44 6.32 -1.60
C MET A 68 -3.68 7.35 -2.42
N ARG A 69 -2.59 7.89 -1.86
CA ARG A 69 -1.70 8.83 -2.53
C ARG A 69 -0.30 8.73 -1.95
N TYR A 70 0.70 8.61 -2.83
CA TYR A 70 2.10 8.50 -2.43
C TYR A 70 2.87 9.82 -2.55
N TRP A 71 2.48 10.68 -3.49
CA TRP A 71 3.23 11.89 -3.84
C TRP A 71 2.41 13.07 -4.32
#